data_AF-A0A7W1RSY5-F1
#
_entry.id   AF-A0A7W1RSY5-F1
#
_cell.length_a   1.000
_cell.length_b   1.000
_cell.length_c   1.000
_cell.angle_alpha   90.00
_cell.angle_beta   90.00
_cell.angle_gamma   90.00
#
_symmetry.space_group_name_H-M   'P 1'
#
loop_
_entity.id
_entity.type
_entity.pdbx_description
1 polymer ?
#
loop_
_entity_poly.entity_id
_entity_poly.type
_entity_poly.pdbx_seq_one_letter_code
_entity_poly.pdbx_strand_id
1 'polypeptide(L)' 'MSAAQIRFLSLLRRELNRFFKIKRQTLGAPLLETFLYISVFGAALGSRIDKLNGIDYVVFIVPGLIMMAWAINAFSN' A
#
# COMPACT_ATOMS: atom_id res chain seq x y z
N MET A 1 -30.82 -15.86 0.97
CA MET A 1 -29.73 -15.26 0.18
C MET A 1 -30.03 -15.50 -1.30
N SER A 2 -29.91 -14.49 -2.16
CA SER A 2 -30.19 -14.66 -3.60
C SER A 2 -29.07 -15.42 -4.31
N ALA A 3 -29.36 -16.03 -5.46
CA ALA A 3 -28.38 -16.73 -6.27
C ALA A 3 -27.20 -15.81 -6.70
N ALA A 4 -27.45 -14.52 -6.89
CA ALA A 4 -26.41 -13.54 -7.21
C ALA A 4 -25.43 -13.35 -6.04
N GLN A 5 -25.92 -13.33 -4.81
CA GLN A 5 -25.08 -13.21 -3.61
C GLN A 5 -24.18 -14.42 -3.44
N ILE A 6 -24.70 -15.63 -3.68
CA ILE A 6 -23.93 -16.88 -3.60
C ILE A 6 -22.82 -16.89 -4.66
N ARG A 7 -23.14 -16.51 -5.90
CA ARG A 7 -22.16 -16.42 -7.00
C ARG A 7 -21.05 -15.41 -6.70
N PHE A 8 -21.41 -14.24 -6.21
CA PHE A 8 -20.46 -13.20 -5.84
C PHE A 8 -19.52 -13.66 -4.72
N LEU A 9 -20.06 -14.22 -3.63
CA LEU A 9 -19.27 -14.75 -2.52
C LEU A 9 -18.33 -15.89 -2.96
N SER A 10 -18.79 -16.73 -3.89
CA SER A 10 -17.99 -17.83 -4.44
C SER A 10 -16.79 -17.31 -5.23
N LEU A 11 -17.01 -16.32 -6.11
CA LEU A 11 -15.95 -15.66 -6.87
C LEU A 11 -14.98 -14.93 -5.95
N LEU A 12 -15.50 -14.13 -5.01
CA LEU A 12 -14.69 -13.39 -4.04
C LEU A 12 -13.77 -14.32 -3.25
N ARG A 13 -14.30 -15.44 -2.75
CA ARG A 13 -13.52 -16.43 -1.99
C ARG A 13 -12.43 -17.09 -2.85
N ARG A 14 -12.73 -17.41 -4.11
CA ARG A 14 -11.74 -17.97 -5.05
C ARG A 14 -10.61 -16.99 -5.31
N GLU A 15 -10.95 -15.72 -5.47
CA GLU A 15 -10.02 -14.67 -5.81
C GLU A 15 -9.11 -14.29 -4.64
N LEU A 16 -9.69 -14.15 -3.44
CA LEU A 16 -8.91 -14.00 -2.20
C LEU A 16 -7.92 -15.16 -2.04
N ASN A 17 -8.36 -16.41 -2.22
CA ASN A 17 -7.46 -17.56 -2.17
C ASN A 17 -6.33 -17.52 -3.22
N ARG A 18 -6.60 -17.00 -4.43
CA ARG A 18 -5.58 -16.79 -5.47
C ARG A 18 -4.54 -15.76 -5.03
N PHE A 19 -4.99 -14.60 -4.54
CA PHE A 19 -4.13 -13.54 -4.00
C PHE A 19 -3.26 -14.03 -2.84
N PHE A 20 -3.84 -14.80 -1.91
CA PHE A 20 -3.13 -15.36 -0.75
C PHE A 20 -2.19 -16.53 -1.10
N LYS A 21 -2.25 -17.11 -2.30
CA LYS A 21 -1.34 -18.20 -2.69
C LYS A 21 0.05 -17.68 -3.11
N ILE A 22 0.14 -16.41 -3.52
CA ILE A 22 1.38 -15.78 -4.06
C ILE A 22 1.92 -14.71 -3.08
N LYS A 23 1.84 -14.95 -1.77
CA LYS A 23 2.14 -13.93 -0.72
C LYS A 23 3.49 -13.23 -0.86
N ARG A 24 4.52 -13.95 -1.35
CA ARG A 24 5.89 -13.43 -1.41
C ARG A 24 6.08 -12.37 -2.50
N GLN A 25 5.29 -12.42 -3.57
CA GLN A 25 5.41 -11.51 -4.72
C GLN A 25 4.37 -10.40 -4.67
N THR A 26 3.13 -10.67 -4.23
CA THR A 26 2.06 -9.66 -4.15
C THR A 26 2.19 -8.70 -2.97
N LEU A 27 2.85 -9.08 -1.88
CA LEU A 27 3.02 -8.22 -0.70
C LEU A 27 4.47 -7.82 -0.45
N GLY A 28 5.41 -8.73 -0.70
CA GLY A 28 6.83 -8.52 -0.36
C GLY A 28 7.46 -7.35 -1.13
N ALA A 29 7.30 -7.33 -2.46
CA ALA A 29 7.86 -6.28 -3.31
C ALA A 29 7.29 -4.88 -2.98
N PRO A 30 5.96 -4.68 -2.93
CA PRO A 30 5.41 -3.35 -2.65
C PRO A 30 5.63 -2.85 -1.22
N LEU A 31 5.67 -3.75 -0.23
CA LEU A 31 6.01 -3.35 1.15
C LEU A 31 7.48 -2.92 1.26
N LEU A 32 8.39 -3.63 0.59
CA LEU A 32 9.80 -3.25 0.56
C LEU A 32 9.99 -1.89 -0.11
N GLU A 33 9.33 -1.64 -1.24
CA GLU A 33 9.38 -0.35 -1.93
C GLU A 33 8.86 0.78 -1.03
N THR A 34 7.69 0.59 -0.41
CA THR A 34 7.10 1.59 0.51
C THR A 34 8.03 1.88 1.68
N PHE A 35 8.62 0.84 2.26
CA PHE A 35 9.60 0.96 3.34
C PHE A 35 10.82 1.77 2.90
N LEU A 36 11.42 1.42 1.75
CA LEU A 36 12.58 2.12 1.21
C LEU A 36 12.26 3.59 0.92
N TYR A 37 11.09 3.89 0.35
CA TYR A 37 10.69 5.28 0.14
C TYR A 37 10.54 6.06 1.43
N ILE A 38 9.86 5.51 2.43
CA ILE A 38 9.72 6.19 3.73
C ILE A 38 11.09 6.39 4.39
N SER A 39 11.98 5.39 4.37
CA SER A 39 13.31 5.50 4.97
C SER A 39 14.19 6.53 4.25
N VAL A 40 14.28 6.46 2.91
CA VAL A 40 15.13 7.36 2.12
C VAL A 40 14.59 8.78 2.14
N PHE A 41 13.31 8.98 1.82
CA PHE A 41 12.73 10.34 1.81
C PHE A 41 12.56 10.90 3.21
N GLY A 42 12.19 10.08 4.20
CA GLY A 42 12.11 10.50 5.60
C GLY A 42 13.45 10.98 6.14
N ALA A 43 14.53 10.22 5.93
CA ALA A 43 15.86 10.61 6.40
C ALA A 43 16.47 11.76 5.58
N ALA A 44 16.35 11.72 4.25
CA ALA A 44 16.99 12.70 3.37
C ALA A 44 16.30 14.08 3.37
N LEU A 45 14.97 14.10 3.47
CA LEU A 45 14.19 15.34 3.44
C LEU A 45 13.80 15.81 4.84
N GLY A 46 13.61 14.91 5.82
CA GLY A 46 13.40 15.31 7.21
C GLY A 46 14.58 16.08 7.82
N SER A 47 15.80 15.85 7.32
CA SER A 47 17.00 16.63 7.71
C SER A 47 17.11 18.00 7.04
N ARG A 48 16.33 18.27 5.98
CA ARG A 48 16.35 19.53 5.22
C ARG A 48 15.08 20.36 5.37
N ILE A 49 13.96 19.71 5.65
CA ILE A 49 12.62 20.28 5.78
C ILE A 49 12.10 19.85 7.15
N ASP A 50 12.25 20.73 8.12
CA ASP A 50 11.89 20.46 9.52
C ASP A 50 10.35 20.44 9.67
N LYS A 51 9.67 21.48 9.15
CA LYS A 51 8.21 21.60 9.18
C LYS A 51 7.64 22.09 7.87
N LEU A 52 6.51 21.49 7.48
CA LEU A 52 5.67 21.92 6.37
C LEU A 52 4.37 22.47 6.96
N ASN A 53 4.13 23.78 6.83
CA ASN A 53 2.95 24.45 7.41
C ASN A 53 2.73 24.16 8.91
N GLY A 54 3.81 24.04 9.69
CA GLY A 54 3.76 23.75 11.13
C GLY A 54 3.63 22.27 11.50
N ILE A 55 3.50 21.36 10.52
CA ILE A 55 3.45 19.91 10.71
C ILE A 55 4.81 19.31 10.35
N ASP A 56 5.28 18.33 11.13
CA ASP A 56 6.54 17.63 10.83
C ASP A 56 6.45 16.95 9.46
N TYR A 57 7.46 17.18 8.63
CA TYR A 57 7.50 16.67 7.25
C TYR A 57 7.30 15.15 7.18
N VAL A 58 7.92 14.42 8.11
CA VAL A 58 7.83 12.95 8.20
C VAL A 58 6.38 12.51 8.43
N VAL A 59 5.64 13.21 9.29
CA VAL A 59 4.22 12.90 9.57
C VAL A 59 3.34 13.17 8.36
N PHE A 60 3.67 14.20 7.57
CA PHE A 60 2.94 14.54 6.35
C PHE A 60 3.20 13.56 5.20
N ILE A 61 4.45 13.12 4.99
CA ILE A 61 4.81 12.33 3.81
C ILE A 61 4.42 10.84 3.91
N VAL A 62 4.45 10.25 5.11
CA VAL A 62 4.13 8.83 5.34
C VAL A 62 2.77 8.41 4.74
N PRO A 63 1.65 9.08 5.04
CA PRO A 63 0.35 8.73 4.43
C PRO A 63 0.33 8.95 2.92
N GLY A 64 1.02 9.95 2.39
CA GLY A 64 1.13 10.19 0.94
C GLY A 64 1.83 9.05 0.22
N LEU A 65 2.96 8.57 0.76
CA LEU A 65 3.71 7.43 0.21
C LEU A 65 2.92 6.12 0.31
N ILE A 66 2.21 5.90 1.42
CA ILE A 66 1.32 4.74 1.57
C ILE A 66 0.23 4.77 0.51
N MET A 67 -0.43 5.92 0.30
CA MET A 67 -1.49 6.05 -0.70
C MET A 67 -0.98 5.83 -2.13
N MET A 68 0.21 6.35 -2.45
CA MET A 68 0.86 6.11 -3.74
C MET A 68 1.13 4.62 -3.96
N ALA A 69 1.75 3.95 -2.99
CA ALA A 69 2.01 2.52 -3.07
C ALA A 69 0.71 1.72 -3.22
N TRP A 70 -0.34 2.09 -2.48
CA TRP A 70 -1.63 1.41 -2.55
C TRP A 70 -2.30 1.55 -3.92
N ALA A 71 -2.29 2.76 -4.47
CA ALA A 71 -2.82 3.02 -5.81
C ALA A 71 -2.10 2.18 -6.87
N ILE A 72 -0.76 2.17 -6.85
CA ILE A 72 0.05 1.39 -7.81
C ILE A 72 -0.28 -0.10 -7.71
N ASN A 73 -0.37 -0.65 -6.49
CA ASN A 73 -0.68 -2.06 -6.29
C ASN A 73 -2.09 -2.46 -6.73
N ALA A 74 -3.06 -1.56 -6.60
CA ALA A 74 -4.45 -1.81 -6.99
C ALA A 74 -4.63 -1.96 -8.51
N PHE A 75 -3.76 -1.34 -9.32
CA PHE A 75 -3.79 -1.45 -10.77
C PHE A 75 -2.78 -2.48 -11.33
N SER A 76 -1.79 -2.88 -10.53
CA SER A 76 -0.71 -3.77 -10.98
C SER A 76 -0.94 -5.26 -10.66
N ASN A 77 -1.93 -5.61 -9.83
CA ASN A 77 -2.24 -6.99 -9.41
C ASN A 77 -3.67 -7.41 -9.75
#